data_AF-A0A9W4H121-F1
#
_entry.id   AF-A0A9W4H121-F1
#
_cell.length_a   1.000
_cell.length_b   1.000
_cell.length_c   1.000
_cell.angle_alpha   90.00
_cell.angle_beta   90.00
_cell.angle_gamma   90.00
#
_symmetry.space_group_name_H-M   'P 1'
#
loop_
_entity.id
_entity.type
_entity.pdbx_description
1 polymer ?
#
loop_
_entity_poly.entity_id
_entity_poly.type
_entity_poly.pdbx_seq_one_letter_code
_entity_poly.pdbx_strand_id
1 'polypeptide(L)'
;MDPLTTGDPAQVGPYRLVGRLGADALGQAYAARHPAGATVTVTLLHPHLAADPQARARFRSDVDGARRTGGPFVLPVDADTEGPAPWVVTADSDVPTLASAVAKGGPLPPDRIREVAVALTGALAGARQAGTLLVGLEPSAVVMGHEGPRLAPFGIAQVARRAGGEDPDAVYGLGAVLHFAATGRPPSPGGQGWQPGPPQIADPVLGPLVADCLNPRPAARPTLQDLVGRLNASTPPGAVPQLVAPPPRPWWKDVPASVAATAVALAVLVVLAVTAGSSGGHDFTATPPAGATPSGLPSFDLPSVDGSDDGGSSTGSSGGSDDSDSDSGDTATPSDSPTQADPIATAQTGDCFSNYGSAQTADLSPTACAPQTFKVVQVLQGTTVTSGCDRVEGDDWNVSYPMQNLVLCLSYQYENGTAYHAAAGDCVYGSSATSDWDELDCQTGAFTVQKRITGTTDGSRCKGLRNNDWSEHFGVYGRDDLDVTLCLSMVYPDDAGHAVLNQCMHFTGPATQPSLHAAKCSAANVIVTGRTPHYNDSKFCGNDAWATWKPDNYPQLAYTLCYRHR
;
A
#
# COMPACT_ATOMS: atom_id res chain seq x y z
N MET A 1 27.36 -6.67 -1.88
CA MET A 1 27.41 -5.52 -0.96
C MET A 1 28.34 -4.52 -1.59
N ASP A 2 27.83 -3.33 -1.85
CA ASP A 2 28.57 -2.28 -2.52
C ASP A 2 29.14 -1.31 -1.49
N PRO A 3 30.25 -0.61 -1.79
CA PRO A 3 30.77 0.43 -0.91
C PRO A 3 29.76 1.58 -0.74
N LEU A 4 29.84 2.28 0.40
CA LEU A 4 29.09 3.52 0.61
C LEU A 4 29.55 4.60 -0.38
N THR A 5 28.61 5.43 -0.82
CA THR A 5 28.84 6.57 -1.71
C THR A 5 28.89 7.88 -0.91
N THR A 6 29.37 8.96 -1.54
CA THR A 6 29.51 10.28 -0.89
C THR A 6 28.18 10.85 -0.38
N GLY A 7 27.04 10.41 -0.92
CA GLY A 7 25.70 10.84 -0.48
C GLY A 7 25.12 9.99 0.64
N ASP A 8 25.72 8.84 0.99
CA ASP A 8 25.23 7.96 2.03
C ASP A 8 25.67 8.46 3.42
N PRO A 9 24.79 8.43 4.44
CA PRO A 9 25.18 8.80 5.78
C PRO A 9 26.19 7.81 6.36
N ALA A 10 27.20 8.29 7.09
CA ALA A 10 28.13 7.40 7.79
C ALA A 10 27.47 6.64 8.96
N GLN A 11 26.38 7.17 9.49
CA GLN A 11 25.66 6.65 10.65
C GLN A 11 24.18 7.02 10.58
N VAL A 12 23.31 6.08 10.98
CA VAL A 12 21.86 6.27 11.11
C VAL A 12 21.46 5.82 12.52
N GLY A 13 20.90 6.72 13.32
CA GLY A 13 20.68 6.47 14.74
C GLY A 13 21.99 6.02 15.43
N PRO A 14 21.98 4.94 16.25
CA PRO A 14 23.20 4.39 16.83
C PRO A 14 24.03 3.53 15.86
N TYR A 15 23.56 3.27 14.64
CA TYR A 15 24.12 2.26 13.72
C TYR A 15 25.10 2.87 12.73
N ARG A 16 26.35 2.41 12.74
CA ARG A 16 27.37 2.83 11.77
C ARG A 16 27.21 2.05 10.47
N LEU A 17 26.97 2.73 9.36
CA LEU A 17 26.82 2.07 8.06
C LEU A 17 28.19 1.55 7.57
N VAL A 18 28.20 0.35 6.97
CA VAL A 18 29.42 -0.30 6.47
C VAL A 18 29.36 -0.65 4.99
N GLY A 19 28.17 -0.69 4.38
CA GLY A 19 28.00 -0.94 2.95
C GLY A 19 26.53 -0.92 2.52
N ARG A 20 26.29 -0.85 1.22
CA ARG A 20 24.95 -0.87 0.61
C ARG A 20 24.56 -2.31 0.29
N LEU A 21 23.32 -2.69 0.63
CA LEU A 21 22.78 -4.03 0.37
C LEU A 21 21.87 -4.06 -0.86
N GLY A 22 21.10 -2.98 -1.09
CA GLY A 22 20.16 -2.85 -2.19
C GLY A 22 19.07 -1.84 -1.85
N ALA A 23 18.28 -1.42 -2.84
CA ALA A 23 17.11 -0.57 -2.63
C ALA A 23 15.85 -1.33 -3.04
N ASP A 24 14.77 -1.08 -2.31
CA ASP A 24 13.42 -1.55 -2.62
C ASP A 24 12.46 -0.35 -2.74
N ALA A 25 11.16 -0.62 -2.83
CA ALA A 25 10.13 0.41 -2.91
C ALA A 25 10.10 1.32 -1.67
N LEU A 26 10.49 0.82 -0.50
CA LEU A 26 10.46 1.56 0.75
C LEU A 26 11.70 2.44 0.93
N GLY A 27 12.88 1.94 0.56
CA GLY A 27 14.10 2.64 0.88
C GLY A 27 15.39 1.98 0.44
N GLN A 28 16.48 2.59 0.88
CA GLN A 28 17.81 2.05 0.70
C GLN A 28 18.20 1.22 1.92
N ALA A 29 18.49 -0.06 1.71
CA ALA A 29 19.02 -0.96 2.73
C ALA A 29 20.55 -0.89 2.80
N TYR A 30 21.06 -0.82 4.02
CA TYR A 30 22.47 -0.77 4.35
C TYR A 30 22.83 -1.84 5.36
N ALA A 31 24.00 -2.44 5.19
CA ALA A 31 24.64 -3.18 6.27
C ALA A 31 25.22 -2.17 7.25
N ALA A 32 25.01 -2.40 8.55
CA ALA A 32 25.44 -1.52 9.61
C ALA A 32 25.94 -2.30 10.83
N ARG A 33 26.73 -1.63 11.68
CA ARG A 33 27.16 -2.16 12.98
C ARG A 33 26.47 -1.40 14.10
N HIS A 34 25.80 -2.12 14.97
CA HIS A 34 25.32 -1.62 16.25
C HIS A 34 26.53 -1.31 17.17
N PRO A 35 26.44 -0.35 18.11
CA PRO A 35 27.54 -0.02 19.02
C PRO A 35 28.05 -1.21 19.87
N ALA A 36 27.18 -2.18 20.15
CA ALA A 36 27.54 -3.42 20.83
C ALA A 36 28.24 -4.47 19.94
N GLY A 37 28.50 -4.16 18.66
CA GLY A 37 29.27 -4.99 17.73
C GLY A 37 28.45 -5.88 16.79
N ALA A 38 27.15 -6.03 17.02
CA ALA A 38 26.25 -6.80 16.15
C ALA A 38 26.11 -6.16 14.77
N THR A 39 26.09 -6.98 13.72
CA THR A 39 25.75 -6.59 12.34
C THR A 39 24.24 -6.56 12.18
N VAL A 40 23.74 -5.54 11.47
CA VAL A 40 22.32 -5.36 11.21
C VAL A 40 22.07 -4.75 9.83
N THR A 41 20.86 -4.92 9.32
CA THR A 41 20.34 -4.21 8.15
C THR A 41 19.52 -3.02 8.62
N VAL A 42 19.94 -1.82 8.20
CA VAL A 42 19.20 -0.57 8.39
C VAL A 42 18.60 -0.18 7.04
N THR A 43 17.27 -0.06 6.97
CA THR A 43 16.58 0.50 5.81
C THR A 43 16.23 1.95 6.09
N LEU A 44 16.78 2.86 5.30
CA LEU A 44 16.48 4.29 5.34
C LEU A 44 15.41 4.58 4.29
N LEU A 45 14.31 5.24 4.68
CA LEU A 45 13.24 5.57 3.73
C LEU A 45 13.76 6.46 2.60
N HIS A 46 13.24 6.25 1.39
CA HIS A 46 13.56 7.14 0.27
C HIS A 46 13.17 8.59 0.60
N PRO A 47 13.96 9.60 0.17
CA PRO A 47 13.69 11.00 0.51
C PRO A 47 12.28 11.48 0.15
N HIS A 48 11.70 10.98 -0.94
CA HIS A 48 10.33 11.33 -1.35
C HIS A 48 9.28 10.75 -0.39
N LEU A 49 9.47 9.53 0.12
CA LEU A 49 8.60 8.93 1.15
C LEU A 49 8.81 9.58 2.52
N ALA A 50 10.05 9.95 2.85
CA ALA A 50 10.36 10.66 4.09
C ALA A 50 9.78 12.08 4.15
N ALA A 51 9.56 12.71 2.99
CA ALA A 51 8.94 14.02 2.85
C ALA A 51 7.41 13.98 2.79
N ASP A 52 6.83 12.82 2.49
CA ASP A 52 5.39 12.61 2.43
C ASP A 52 4.82 12.23 3.81
N PRO A 53 3.99 13.08 4.45
CA PRO A 53 3.37 12.78 5.74
C PRO A 53 2.54 11.50 5.75
N GLN A 54 1.93 11.11 4.63
CA GLN A 54 1.12 9.90 4.53
C GLN A 54 1.99 8.64 4.49
N ALA A 55 3.03 8.62 3.64
CA ALA A 55 4.02 7.54 3.65
C ALA A 55 4.67 7.37 5.03
N ARG A 56 4.95 8.48 5.74
CA ARG A 56 5.44 8.44 7.13
C ARG A 56 4.42 7.84 8.10
N ALA A 57 3.14 8.20 7.97
CA ALA A 57 2.08 7.64 8.79
C ALA A 57 1.88 6.14 8.55
N ARG A 58 1.93 5.69 7.29
CA ARG A 58 1.92 4.28 6.91
C ARG A 58 3.12 3.54 7.49
N PHE A 59 4.33 4.08 7.30
CA PHE A 59 5.55 3.51 7.88
C PHE A 59 5.49 3.37 9.40
N ARG A 60 4.97 4.39 10.11
CA ARG A 60 4.75 4.33 11.56
C ARG A 60 3.74 3.23 11.93
N SER A 61 2.62 3.17 11.22
CA SER A 61 1.58 2.14 11.41
C SER A 61 2.16 0.73 11.27
N ASP A 62 2.98 0.50 10.24
CA ASP A 62 3.62 -0.79 9.98
C ASP A 62 4.60 -1.18 11.10
N VAL A 63 5.46 -0.23 11.52
CA VAL A 63 6.40 -0.43 12.63
C VAL A 63 5.64 -0.76 13.93
N ASP A 64 4.55 -0.05 14.22
CA ASP A 64 3.74 -0.29 15.43
C ASP A 64 2.92 -1.58 15.34
N GLY A 65 2.46 -1.95 14.16
CA GLY A 65 1.80 -3.24 13.90
C GLY A 65 2.75 -4.41 14.09
N ALA A 66 3.97 -4.32 13.56
CA ALA A 66 5.02 -5.32 13.76
C ALA A 66 5.43 -5.44 15.23
N ARG A 67 5.60 -4.31 15.94
CA ARG A 67 5.91 -4.28 17.39
C ARG A 67 4.84 -4.97 18.23
N ARG A 68 3.56 -4.82 17.88
CA ARG A 68 2.44 -5.49 18.57
C ARG A 68 2.33 -6.98 18.24
N THR A 69 2.56 -7.33 16.98
CA THR A 69 2.53 -8.72 16.51
C THR A 69 3.60 -9.53 17.23
N GLY A 70 4.86 -9.08 17.17
CA GLY A 70 6.00 -9.69 17.84
C GLY A 70 6.10 -11.21 17.67
N GLY A 71 6.68 -11.88 18.66
CA GLY A 71 6.78 -13.33 18.70
C GLY A 71 7.98 -13.92 17.93
N PRO A 72 8.10 -15.25 17.89
CA PRO A 72 9.28 -15.91 17.33
C PRO A 72 9.42 -15.75 15.81
N PHE A 73 8.31 -15.49 15.11
CA PHE A 73 8.22 -15.49 13.65
C PHE A 73 8.24 -14.10 13.00
N VAL A 74 8.26 -13.02 13.79
CA VAL A 74 8.42 -11.64 13.30
C VAL A 74 9.70 -11.06 13.88
N LEU A 75 10.46 -10.36 13.06
CA LEU A 75 11.71 -9.75 13.48
C LEU A 75 11.46 -8.61 14.49
N PRO A 76 12.29 -8.50 15.53
CA PRO A 76 12.21 -7.39 16.47
C PRO A 76 12.57 -6.08 15.74
N VAL A 77 11.84 -5.01 16.06
CA VAL A 77 11.90 -3.74 15.31
C VAL A 77 12.49 -2.63 16.16
N ASP A 78 13.69 -2.17 15.82
CA ASP A 78 14.16 -0.85 16.22
C ASP A 78 13.97 0.13 15.06
N ALA A 79 13.45 1.33 15.33
CA ALA A 79 13.07 2.26 14.28
C ALA A 79 12.92 3.69 14.82
N ASP A 80 13.20 4.65 13.96
CA ASP A 80 12.80 6.05 14.12
C ASP A 80 11.85 6.43 12.98
N THR A 81 10.59 6.70 13.33
CA THR A 81 9.52 7.08 12.39
C THR A 81 9.31 8.60 12.33
N GLU A 82 9.85 9.34 13.29
CA GLU A 82 9.62 10.79 13.45
C GLU A 82 10.79 11.64 12.98
N GLY A 83 11.99 11.08 12.91
CA GLY A 83 13.17 11.77 12.43
C GLY A 83 13.04 12.33 11.00
N PRO A 84 13.91 13.28 10.61
CA PRO A 84 13.93 13.84 9.26
C PRO A 84 14.26 12.81 8.17
N ALA A 85 14.97 11.74 8.54
CA ALA A 85 15.23 10.58 7.69
C ALA A 85 14.77 9.31 8.44
N PRO A 86 13.50 8.90 8.31
CA PRO A 86 12.97 7.73 8.99
C PRO A 86 13.70 6.45 8.59
N TRP A 87 13.87 5.55 9.55
CA TRP A 87 14.59 4.30 9.35
C TRP A 87 14.08 3.19 10.25
N VAL A 88 14.42 1.96 9.88
CA VAL A 88 14.12 0.77 10.67
C VAL A 88 15.22 -0.28 10.52
N VAL A 89 15.38 -1.08 11.56
CA VAL A 89 16.30 -2.21 11.65
C VAL A 89 15.50 -3.50 11.69
N THR A 90 15.92 -4.46 10.87
CA THR A 90 15.16 -5.69 10.64
C THR A 90 15.92 -6.95 11.08
N ALA A 91 17.15 -7.17 10.62
CA ALA A 91 17.88 -8.40 10.93
C ALA A 91 19.39 -8.21 10.83
N ASP A 92 20.15 -9.27 11.15
CA ASP A 92 21.57 -9.34 10.84
C ASP A 92 21.82 -9.27 9.33
N SER A 93 22.73 -8.39 8.89
CA SER A 93 23.04 -8.19 7.47
C SER A 93 23.71 -9.39 6.81
N ASP A 94 24.26 -10.32 7.59
CA ASP A 94 24.93 -11.51 7.09
C ASP A 94 23.95 -12.67 6.83
N VAL A 95 22.69 -12.52 7.22
CA VAL A 95 21.64 -13.54 7.05
C VAL A 95 20.91 -13.32 5.71
N PRO A 96 20.82 -14.35 4.85
CA PRO A 96 20.14 -14.21 3.57
C PRO A 96 18.62 -14.12 3.73
N THR A 97 17.98 -13.39 2.81
CA THR A 97 16.53 -13.48 2.60
C THR A 97 16.18 -14.75 1.82
N LEU A 98 14.91 -15.17 1.85
CA LEU A 98 14.41 -16.28 1.03
C LEU A 98 14.64 -16.00 -0.46
N ALA A 99 14.38 -14.77 -0.92
CA ALA A 99 14.70 -14.34 -2.29
C ALA A 99 16.18 -14.56 -2.63
N SER A 100 17.11 -14.13 -1.76
CA SER A 100 18.55 -14.29 -2.00
C SER A 100 19.00 -15.75 -1.93
N ALA A 101 18.46 -16.53 -1.00
CA ALA A 101 18.75 -17.95 -0.85
C ALA A 101 18.35 -18.72 -2.11
N VAL A 102 17.15 -18.46 -2.64
CA VAL A 102 16.63 -19.10 -3.86
C VAL A 102 17.38 -18.61 -5.10
N ALA A 103 17.69 -17.33 -5.20
CA ALA A 103 18.47 -16.79 -6.33
C ALA A 103 19.88 -17.40 -6.42
N LYS A 104 20.51 -17.72 -5.27
CA LYS A 104 21.85 -18.32 -5.22
C LYS A 104 21.84 -19.85 -5.33
N GLY A 105 20.87 -20.50 -4.68
CA GLY A 105 20.85 -21.95 -4.48
C GLY A 105 19.79 -22.70 -5.28
N GLY A 106 18.90 -22.00 -5.99
CA GLY A 106 17.71 -22.59 -6.60
C GLY A 106 16.59 -22.86 -5.57
N PRO A 107 15.56 -23.62 -5.98
CA PRO A 107 14.45 -23.98 -5.10
C PRO A 107 14.90 -24.63 -3.78
N LEU A 108 14.17 -24.34 -2.70
CA LEU A 108 14.48 -24.87 -1.38
C LEU A 108 14.08 -26.35 -1.24
N PRO A 109 14.79 -27.13 -0.41
CA PRO A 109 14.37 -28.49 -0.08
C PRO A 109 13.09 -28.49 0.78
N PRO A 110 12.30 -29.58 0.76
CA PRO A 110 11.00 -29.66 1.42
C PRO A 110 10.99 -29.22 2.89
N ASP A 111 11.99 -29.64 3.68
CA ASP A 111 12.09 -29.29 5.10
C ASP A 111 12.22 -27.77 5.30
N ARG A 112 12.96 -27.08 4.42
CA ARG A 112 13.12 -25.62 4.50
C ARG A 112 11.86 -24.89 4.03
N ILE A 113 11.13 -25.44 3.05
CA ILE A 113 9.81 -24.90 2.65
C ILE A 113 8.83 -25.04 3.82
N ARG A 114 8.86 -26.17 4.54
CA ARG A 114 8.06 -26.41 5.74
C ARG A 114 8.34 -25.38 6.83
N GLU A 115 9.61 -25.12 7.13
CA GLU A 115 10.00 -24.10 8.11
C GLU A 115 9.45 -22.71 7.72
N VAL A 116 9.51 -22.34 6.44
CA VAL A 116 8.95 -21.07 5.94
C VAL A 116 7.43 -21.08 6.11
N ALA A 117 6.75 -22.18 5.77
CA ALA A 117 5.30 -22.30 5.93
C ALA A 117 4.88 -22.13 7.40
N VAL A 118 5.56 -22.81 8.33
CA VAL A 118 5.32 -22.68 9.77
C VAL A 118 5.55 -21.24 10.24
N ALA A 119 6.63 -20.60 9.79
CA ALA A 119 6.94 -19.23 10.16
C ALA A 119 5.88 -18.24 9.67
N LEU A 120 5.47 -18.33 8.40
CA LEU A 120 4.47 -17.43 7.83
C LEU A 120 3.08 -17.66 8.45
N THR A 121 2.67 -18.91 8.64
CA THR A 121 1.41 -19.23 9.35
C THR A 121 1.46 -18.74 10.81
N GLY A 122 2.61 -18.86 11.47
CA GLY A 122 2.82 -18.32 12.82
C GLY A 122 2.75 -16.80 12.88
N ALA A 123 3.31 -16.10 11.88
CA ALA A 123 3.23 -14.65 11.76
C ALA A 123 1.79 -14.17 11.51
N LEU A 124 1.04 -14.85 10.62
CA LEU A 124 -0.39 -14.60 10.39
C LEU A 124 -1.21 -14.77 11.69
N ALA A 125 -0.95 -15.85 12.44
CA ALA A 125 -1.60 -16.08 13.72
C ALA A 125 -1.29 -14.98 14.74
N GLY A 126 -0.03 -14.56 14.82
CA GLY A 126 0.40 -13.45 15.67
C GLY A 126 -0.31 -12.15 15.30
N ALA A 127 -0.37 -11.81 14.01
CA ALA A 127 -1.00 -10.59 13.52
C ALA A 127 -2.49 -10.57 13.86
N ARG A 128 -3.19 -11.69 13.60
CA ARG A 128 -4.61 -11.87 13.97
C ARG A 128 -4.84 -11.66 15.48
N GLN A 129 -3.95 -12.19 16.33
CA GLN A 129 -4.05 -12.02 17.79
C GLN A 129 -3.79 -10.57 18.23
N ALA A 130 -2.87 -9.88 17.56
CA ALA A 130 -2.53 -8.49 17.81
C ALA A 130 -3.54 -7.48 17.23
N GLY A 131 -4.50 -7.95 16.42
CA GLY A 131 -5.46 -7.08 15.72
C GLY A 131 -4.83 -6.28 14.58
N THR A 132 -3.77 -6.81 13.97
CA THR A 132 -3.08 -6.23 12.81
C THR A 132 -3.37 -7.08 11.57
N LEU A 133 -3.06 -6.52 10.39
CA LEU A 133 -3.13 -7.23 9.12
C LEU A 133 -1.75 -7.43 8.53
N LEU A 134 -1.62 -8.48 7.74
CA LEU A 134 -0.41 -8.81 7.02
C LEU A 134 -0.66 -8.63 5.53
N VAL A 135 -0.17 -7.54 4.97
CA VAL A 135 -0.37 -7.11 3.59
C VAL A 135 0.95 -7.23 2.83
N GLY A 136 0.89 -7.63 1.56
CA GLY A 136 2.06 -7.55 0.67
C GLY A 136 3.20 -8.51 1.02
N LEU A 137 2.89 -9.76 1.38
CA LEU A 137 3.90 -10.79 1.61
C LEU A 137 4.76 -11.05 0.36
N GLU A 138 6.08 -10.94 0.51
CA GLU A 138 7.04 -11.18 -0.57
C GLU A 138 8.26 -11.99 -0.11
N PRO A 139 8.96 -12.69 -1.02
CA PRO A 139 10.13 -13.50 -0.66
C PRO A 139 11.31 -12.70 -0.07
N SER A 140 11.44 -11.41 -0.39
CA SER A 140 12.47 -10.53 0.19
C SER A 140 12.20 -10.21 1.66
N ALA A 141 10.94 -10.25 2.10
CA ALA A 141 10.54 -9.99 3.47
C ALA A 141 10.80 -11.17 4.42
N VAL A 142 11.12 -12.36 3.90
CA VAL A 142 11.41 -13.54 4.72
C VAL A 142 12.92 -13.67 4.94
N VAL A 143 13.38 -13.51 6.17
CA VAL A 143 14.78 -13.65 6.57
C VAL A 143 15.05 -15.08 7.04
N MET A 144 16.04 -15.74 6.43
CA MET A 144 16.37 -17.15 6.66
C MET A 144 17.45 -17.29 7.75
N GLY A 145 17.10 -16.96 8.99
CA GLY A 145 18.01 -16.99 10.15
C GLY A 145 18.43 -18.40 10.60
N HIS A 146 19.49 -18.46 11.40
CA HIS A 146 19.98 -19.71 12.02
C HIS A 146 18.89 -20.39 12.87
N GLU A 147 18.14 -19.59 13.63
CA GLU A 147 17.04 -20.04 14.48
C GLU A 147 15.73 -20.32 13.70
N GLY A 148 15.77 -20.23 12.37
CA GLY A 148 14.64 -20.43 11.48
C GLY A 148 14.14 -19.15 10.78
N PRO A 149 13.20 -19.29 9.84
CA PRO A 149 12.67 -18.18 9.05
C PRO A 149 11.86 -17.20 9.89
N ARG A 150 11.99 -15.91 9.60
CA ARG A 150 11.22 -14.84 10.25
C ARG A 150 10.80 -13.78 9.25
N LEU A 151 9.65 -13.17 9.48
CA LEU A 151 9.14 -12.09 8.66
C LEU A 151 9.71 -10.74 9.10
N ALA A 152 10.15 -9.96 8.13
CA ALA A 152 10.49 -8.55 8.31
C ALA A 152 9.24 -7.74 8.68
N PRO A 153 9.39 -6.61 9.39
CA PRO A 153 8.25 -5.86 9.93
C PRO A 153 7.40 -5.10 8.90
N PHE A 154 7.76 -5.13 7.63
CA PHE A 154 7.07 -4.40 6.57
C PHE A 154 5.82 -5.13 6.10
N GLY A 155 4.77 -4.36 5.77
CA GLY A 155 3.46 -4.90 5.41
C GLY A 155 2.61 -5.36 6.59
N ILE A 156 3.05 -5.13 7.84
CA ILE A 156 2.27 -5.45 9.05
C ILE A 156 1.47 -4.23 9.51
N ALA A 157 0.41 -3.87 8.79
CA ALA A 157 -0.35 -2.65 9.03
C ALA A 157 -1.30 -2.77 10.25
N GLN A 158 -1.46 -1.66 10.99
CA GLN A 158 -2.53 -1.54 11.98
C GLN A 158 -3.88 -1.30 11.29
N VAL A 159 -4.93 -1.98 11.76
CA VAL A 159 -6.32 -1.65 11.43
C VAL A 159 -7.13 -1.39 12.69
N ALA A 160 -7.96 -0.35 12.67
CA ALA A 160 -9.07 -0.21 13.60
C ALA A 160 -10.18 -1.19 13.18
N ARG A 161 -10.41 -2.24 13.98
CA ARG A 161 -11.25 -3.39 13.62
C ARG A 161 -12.67 -3.02 13.13
N ARG A 162 -13.12 -3.66 12.04
CA ARG A 162 -14.37 -4.46 12.01
C ARG A 162 -13.99 -5.93 12.28
N ALA A 163 -14.74 -6.61 13.13
CA ALA A 163 -14.37 -7.91 13.70
C ALA A 163 -14.60 -9.10 12.75
N GLY A 164 -13.60 -9.97 12.57
CA GLY A 164 -13.82 -11.43 12.45
C GLY A 164 -13.18 -12.19 11.29
N GLY A 165 -12.86 -11.56 10.17
CA GLY A 165 -12.30 -12.23 8.98
C GLY A 165 -10.78 -12.42 9.04
N GLU A 166 -10.28 -13.50 8.44
CA GLU A 166 -8.88 -13.58 7.99
C GLU A 166 -8.75 -12.74 6.70
N ASP A 167 -7.63 -12.04 6.53
CA ASP A 167 -7.37 -11.31 5.29
C ASP A 167 -7.05 -12.32 4.18
N PRO A 168 -7.95 -12.49 3.19
CA PRO A 168 -7.77 -13.53 2.19
C PRO A 168 -6.53 -13.29 1.31
N ASP A 169 -6.08 -12.05 1.18
CA ASP A 169 -4.90 -11.70 0.38
C ASP A 169 -3.61 -12.14 1.08
N ALA A 170 -3.62 -12.22 2.41
CA ALA A 170 -2.48 -12.70 3.18
C ALA A 170 -2.23 -14.21 3.01
N VAL A 171 -3.30 -15.01 2.91
CA VAL A 171 -3.20 -16.46 2.64
C VAL A 171 -2.70 -16.72 1.21
N TYR A 172 -3.14 -15.91 0.25
CA TYR A 172 -2.61 -15.96 -1.12
C TYR A 172 -1.13 -15.59 -1.16
N GLY A 173 -0.73 -14.50 -0.50
CA GLY A 173 0.66 -14.07 -0.39
C GLY A 173 1.56 -15.15 0.23
N LEU A 174 1.09 -15.83 1.28
CA LEU A 174 1.77 -17.00 1.85
C LEU A 174 1.95 -18.10 0.80
N GLY A 175 0.89 -18.45 0.07
CA GLY A 175 0.95 -19.42 -1.03
C GLY A 175 1.96 -19.04 -2.11
N ALA A 176 2.00 -17.76 -2.50
CA ALA A 176 2.91 -17.24 -3.52
C ALA A 176 4.38 -17.31 -3.07
N VAL A 177 4.66 -16.99 -1.81
CA VAL A 177 6.00 -17.10 -1.23
C VAL A 177 6.45 -18.56 -1.16
N LEU A 178 5.57 -19.48 -0.77
CA LEU A 178 5.88 -20.92 -0.74
C LEU A 178 6.05 -21.51 -2.15
N HIS A 179 5.25 -21.08 -3.13
CA HIS A 179 5.43 -21.45 -4.52
C HIS A 179 6.79 -20.97 -5.05
N PHE A 180 7.16 -19.72 -4.74
CA PHE A 180 8.49 -19.20 -5.07
C PHE A 180 9.60 -20.02 -4.41
N ALA A 181 9.46 -20.36 -3.13
CA ALA A 181 10.43 -21.20 -2.42
C ALA A 181 10.58 -22.58 -3.09
N ALA A 182 9.48 -23.17 -3.57
CA ALA A 182 9.45 -24.50 -4.18
C ALA A 182 9.88 -24.55 -5.65
N THR A 183 9.78 -23.45 -6.39
CA THR A 183 9.98 -23.44 -7.85
C THR A 183 11.05 -22.47 -8.34
N GLY A 184 11.46 -21.54 -7.48
CA GLY A 184 12.34 -20.43 -7.85
C GLY A 184 11.66 -19.34 -8.68
N ARG A 185 10.33 -19.43 -8.88
CA ARG A 185 9.57 -18.48 -9.69
C ARG A 185 8.28 -18.06 -8.98
N PRO A 186 7.87 -16.79 -9.09
CA PRO A 186 6.55 -16.40 -8.61
C PRO A 186 5.47 -17.17 -9.38
N PRO A 187 4.29 -17.40 -8.79
CA PRO A 187 3.16 -17.93 -9.55
C PRO A 187 2.86 -16.95 -10.70
N SER A 188 3.08 -17.37 -11.94
CA SER A 188 2.83 -16.53 -13.11
C SER A 188 1.41 -16.76 -13.61
N PRO A 189 0.54 -15.75 -13.71
CA PRO A 189 -0.78 -15.95 -14.30
C PRO A 189 -0.60 -16.47 -15.73
N GLY A 190 -0.92 -17.74 -15.96
CA GLY A 190 -1.35 -18.17 -17.28
C GLY A 190 -2.63 -17.41 -17.64
N GLY A 191 -3.04 -17.43 -18.91
CA GLY A 191 -4.30 -16.83 -19.33
C GLY A 191 -5.52 -17.35 -18.53
N GLN A 192 -6.71 -16.80 -18.82
CA GLN A 192 -8.01 -17.10 -18.19
C GLN A 192 -8.10 -18.35 -17.29
N GLY A 193 -8.47 -18.16 -16.02
CA GLY A 193 -8.74 -19.26 -15.08
C GLY A 193 -7.50 -20.05 -14.63
N TRP A 194 -6.29 -19.54 -14.88
CA TRP A 194 -5.07 -20.21 -14.48
C TRP A 194 -4.97 -20.34 -12.96
N GLN A 195 -4.84 -21.59 -12.52
CA GLN A 195 -4.43 -21.94 -11.18
C GLN A 195 -3.06 -22.63 -11.29
N PRO A 196 -2.06 -22.23 -10.51
CA PRO A 196 -0.84 -23.02 -10.41
C PRO A 196 -1.23 -24.40 -9.86
N GLY A 197 -0.92 -25.45 -10.62
CA GLY A 197 -0.95 -26.81 -10.07
C GLY A 197 -0.03 -26.92 -8.85
N PRO A 198 -0.25 -27.90 -7.96
CA PRO A 198 0.59 -28.07 -6.77
C PRO A 198 2.06 -28.18 -7.19
N PRO A 199 2.95 -27.34 -6.63
CA PRO A 199 4.37 -27.49 -6.92
C PRO A 199 4.81 -28.89 -6.51
N GLN A 200 5.69 -29.51 -7.30
CA GLN A 200 6.24 -30.82 -6.98
C GLN A 200 7.21 -30.69 -5.80
N ILE A 201 6.65 -30.78 -4.59
CA ILE A 201 7.40 -30.83 -3.35
C ILE A 201 7.39 -32.29 -2.89
N ALA A 202 8.56 -32.83 -2.52
CA ALA A 202 8.68 -34.16 -1.91
C ALA A 202 8.17 -34.17 -0.45
N ASP A 203 7.01 -33.56 -0.24
CA ASP A 203 6.24 -33.48 1.00
C ASP A 203 4.75 -33.57 0.60
N PRO A 204 4.03 -34.63 1.01
CA PRO A 204 2.68 -34.89 0.55
C PRO A 204 1.66 -33.84 1.02
N VAL A 205 2.02 -32.98 1.98
CA VAL A 205 1.14 -31.94 2.50
C VAL A 205 1.43 -30.58 1.88
N LEU A 206 2.70 -30.22 1.68
CA LEU A 206 3.05 -28.87 1.24
C LEU A 206 2.60 -28.56 -0.19
N GLY A 207 2.74 -29.48 -1.14
CA GLY A 207 2.31 -29.26 -2.53
C GLY A 207 0.83 -28.87 -2.62
N PRO A 208 -0.09 -29.71 -2.11
CA PRO A 208 -1.52 -29.40 -2.06
C PRO A 208 -1.86 -28.14 -1.24
N LEU A 209 -1.18 -27.93 -0.10
CA LEU A 209 -1.37 -26.73 0.72
C LEU A 209 -1.09 -25.45 -0.07
N VAL A 210 0.02 -25.42 -0.84
CA VAL A 210 0.39 -24.27 -1.66
C VAL A 210 -0.65 -24.02 -2.76
N ALA A 211 -1.15 -25.08 -3.41
CA ALA A 211 -2.21 -24.94 -4.40
C ALA A 211 -3.51 -24.38 -3.80
N ASP A 212 -3.93 -24.88 -2.63
CA ASP A 212 -5.12 -24.41 -1.93
C ASP A 212 -4.98 -22.94 -1.47
N CYS A 213 -3.79 -22.52 -1.02
CA CYS A 213 -3.50 -21.11 -0.70
C CYS A 213 -3.60 -20.19 -1.93
N LEU A 214 -3.19 -20.69 -3.11
CA LEU A 214 -3.20 -19.96 -4.37
C LEU A 214 -4.55 -20.04 -5.10
N ASN A 215 -5.60 -20.54 -4.44
CA ASN A 215 -6.93 -20.61 -5.03
C ASN A 215 -7.41 -19.20 -5.43
N PRO A 216 -7.83 -18.97 -6.69
CA PRO A 216 -8.38 -17.69 -7.14
C PRO A 216 -9.57 -17.24 -6.30
N ARG A 217 -10.38 -18.18 -5.78
CA ARG A 217 -11.51 -17.91 -4.89
C ARG A 217 -11.04 -17.76 -3.44
N PRO A 218 -11.12 -16.56 -2.85
CA PRO A 218 -10.72 -16.31 -1.46
C PRO A 218 -11.41 -17.24 -0.46
N ALA A 219 -12.71 -17.50 -0.65
CA ALA A 219 -13.48 -18.35 0.26
C ALA A 219 -13.09 -19.84 0.21
N ALA A 220 -12.42 -20.26 -0.87
CA ALA A 220 -11.93 -21.63 -1.04
C ALA A 220 -10.49 -21.81 -0.53
N ARG A 221 -9.82 -20.74 -0.10
CA ARG A 221 -8.50 -20.80 0.52
C ARG A 221 -8.60 -21.40 1.93
N PRO A 222 -7.58 -22.12 2.41
CA PRO A 222 -7.58 -22.68 3.75
C PRO A 222 -7.61 -21.58 4.80
N THR A 223 -8.37 -21.80 5.87
CA THR A 223 -8.36 -20.90 7.02
C THR A 223 -7.04 -21.04 7.79
N LEU A 224 -6.70 -20.07 8.65
CA LEU A 224 -5.57 -20.15 9.56
C LEU A 224 -5.60 -21.44 10.39
N GLN A 225 -6.79 -21.88 10.81
CA GLN A 225 -6.95 -23.12 11.56
C GLN A 225 -6.63 -24.35 10.70
N ASP A 226 -7.01 -24.33 9.42
CA ASP A 226 -6.66 -25.39 8.47
C ASP A 226 -5.15 -25.41 8.19
N LEU A 227 -4.53 -24.24 7.99
CA LEU A 227 -3.07 -24.11 7.80
C LEU A 227 -2.31 -24.72 8.98
N VAL A 228 -2.64 -24.29 10.20
CA VAL A 228 -2.03 -24.81 11.44
C VAL A 228 -2.29 -26.31 11.58
N GLY A 229 -3.52 -26.77 11.33
CA GLY A 229 -3.90 -28.18 11.43
C GLY A 229 -3.10 -29.07 10.48
N ARG A 230 -2.99 -28.68 9.21
CA ARG A 230 -2.27 -29.44 8.17
C ARG A 230 -0.77 -29.47 8.40
N LEU A 231 -0.18 -28.34 8.81
CA LEU A 231 1.26 -28.25 9.13
C LEU A 231 1.62 -29.08 10.38
N ASN A 232 0.76 -29.08 11.41
CA ASN A 232 0.97 -29.88 12.63
C ASN A 232 0.77 -31.38 12.42
N ALA A 233 -0.26 -31.79 11.67
CA ALA A 233 -0.56 -33.21 11.43
C ALA A 233 0.53 -33.95 10.64
N SER A 234 1.40 -33.21 9.95
CA SER A 234 2.51 -33.75 9.14
C SER A 234 3.88 -33.68 9.83
N THR A 235 3.92 -33.29 11.11
CA THR A 235 5.16 -33.27 11.90
C THR A 235 5.37 -34.63 12.57
N PRO A 236 6.47 -35.37 12.31
CA PRO A 236 6.77 -36.59 13.07
C PRO A 236 6.87 -36.28 14.56
N PRO A 237 6.34 -37.11 15.47
CA PRO A 237 6.47 -36.89 16.91
C PRO A 237 7.96 -36.90 17.28
N GLY A 238 8.51 -35.73 17.59
CA GLY A 238 9.93 -35.52 17.93
C GLY A 238 10.68 -34.51 17.05
N ALA A 239 10.10 -34.01 15.96
CA ALA A 239 10.73 -33.01 15.08
C ALA A 239 10.48 -31.55 15.48
N VAL A 240 9.90 -31.30 16.65
CA VAL A 240 9.76 -29.95 17.21
C VAL A 240 11.05 -29.63 17.95
N PRO A 241 11.91 -28.70 17.50
CA PRO A 241 12.85 -28.08 18.42
C PRO A 241 11.98 -27.53 19.55
N GLN A 242 12.22 -27.95 20.79
CA GLN A 242 11.55 -27.36 21.94
C GLN A 242 11.57 -25.85 21.75
N LEU A 243 10.39 -25.22 21.67
CA LEU A 243 10.26 -23.78 21.72
C LEU A 243 10.82 -23.37 23.08
N VAL A 244 12.13 -23.13 23.15
CA VAL A 244 12.75 -22.51 24.29
C VAL A 244 12.06 -21.16 24.36
N ALA A 245 11.35 -20.92 25.47
CA ALA A 245 10.71 -19.65 25.73
C ALA A 245 11.70 -18.53 25.37
N PRO A 246 11.29 -17.50 24.61
CA PRO A 246 12.19 -16.40 24.31
C PRO A 246 12.74 -15.84 25.63
N PRO A 247 14.01 -15.44 25.71
CA PRO A 247 14.49 -14.71 26.87
C PRO A 247 13.53 -13.54 27.10
N PRO A 248 13.08 -13.29 28.34
CA PRO A 248 12.22 -12.17 28.60
C PRO A 248 13.03 -10.90 28.33
N ARG A 249 12.55 -10.09 27.37
CA ARG A 249 12.97 -8.71 27.05
C ARG A 249 14.16 -8.59 26.08
N PRO A 250 14.18 -7.56 25.20
CA PRO A 250 15.31 -7.32 24.32
C PRO A 250 16.57 -7.00 25.13
N TRP A 251 17.65 -7.74 24.84
CA TRP A 251 18.96 -7.70 25.51
C TRP A 251 19.62 -6.32 25.55
N TRP A 252 19.18 -5.36 24.74
CA TRP A 252 19.70 -3.98 24.72
C TRP A 252 19.10 -3.06 25.78
N LYS A 253 18.06 -3.48 26.52
CA LYS A 253 17.47 -2.67 27.62
C LYS A 253 18.22 -2.80 28.96
N ASP A 254 19.27 -3.63 29.03
CA ASP A 254 20.01 -3.91 30.27
C ASP A 254 21.35 -3.16 30.39
N VAL A 255 21.49 -1.98 29.78
CA VAL A 255 22.62 -1.10 30.13
C VAL A 255 22.23 -0.29 31.37
N PRO A 256 22.80 -0.56 32.56
CA PRO A 256 22.51 0.24 33.73
C PRO A 256 22.97 1.69 33.47
N ALA A 257 22.15 2.65 33.87
CA ALA A 257 22.38 4.10 33.70
C ALA A 257 23.76 4.57 34.22
N SER A 258 24.42 3.77 35.05
CA SER A 258 25.79 3.98 35.53
C SER A 258 26.88 3.90 34.45
N VAL A 259 26.64 3.23 33.31
CA VAL A 259 27.65 3.12 32.22
C VAL A 259 27.64 4.36 31.31
N ALA A 260 26.49 5.01 31.15
CA ALA A 260 26.36 6.26 30.39
C ALA A 260 27.10 7.44 31.07
N ALA A 261 27.21 7.45 32.40
CA ALA A 261 27.89 8.51 33.15
C ALA A 261 29.43 8.47 32.97
N THR A 262 30.03 7.29 32.80
CA THR A 262 31.47 7.14 32.59
C THR A 262 31.96 7.57 31.21
N ALA A 263 31.12 7.46 30.17
CA ALA A 263 31.47 7.89 28.82
C ALA A 263 31.52 9.42 28.69
N VAL A 264 30.65 10.14 29.41
CA VAL A 264 30.65 11.61 29.44
C VAL A 264 31.85 12.17 30.21
N ALA A 265 32.28 11.50 31.29
CA ALA A 265 33.45 11.91 32.07
C ALA A 265 34.77 11.79 31.28
N LEU A 266 34.91 10.76 30.43
CA LEU A 266 36.07 10.57 29.56
C LEU A 266 36.12 11.58 28.39
N ALA A 267 34.96 11.96 27.84
CA ALA A 267 34.90 12.96 26.77
C ALA A 267 35.29 14.37 27.26
N VAL A 268 34.95 14.73 28.51
CA VAL A 268 35.32 16.03 29.10
C VAL A 268 36.83 16.12 29.41
N LEU A 269 37.46 14.99 29.77
CA LEU A 269 38.92 14.94 30.02
C LEU A 269 39.76 15.08 28.74
N VAL A 270 39.27 14.59 27.59
CA VAL A 270 39.99 14.70 26.31
C VAL A 270 39.92 16.14 25.75
N VAL A 271 38.81 16.86 25.94
CA VAL A 271 38.67 18.25 25.50
C VAL A 271 39.53 19.21 26.35
N LEU A 272 39.73 18.92 27.64
CA LEU A 272 40.62 19.68 28.52
C LEU A 272 42.12 19.45 28.23
N ALA A 273 42.50 18.32 27.64
CA ALA A 273 43.88 18.03 27.28
C ALA A 273 44.33 18.68 25.95
N VAL A 274 43.39 19.02 25.05
CA VAL A 274 43.70 19.60 23.72
C VAL A 274 43.82 21.13 23.74
N THR A 275 43.36 21.80 24.80
CA THR A 275 43.41 23.28 24.92
C THR A 275 44.62 23.81 25.70
N ALA A 276 45.49 22.94 26.22
CA ALA A 276 46.71 23.30 26.95
C ALA A 276 47.96 22.70 26.28
N GLY A 277 48.35 23.26 25.13
CA GLY A 277 49.55 22.86 24.38
C GLY A 277 49.94 23.91 23.35
N SER A 278 50.54 25.00 23.85
CA SER A 278 51.32 26.02 23.12
C SER A 278 52.36 25.35 22.17
N SER A 279 52.99 25.93 21.13
CA SER A 279 53.24 27.28 20.61
C SER A 279 54.40 27.15 19.60
N GLY A 280 54.49 28.06 18.61
CA GLY A 280 55.69 28.27 17.77
C GLY A 280 55.59 27.55 16.42
N GLY A 281 55.69 28.18 15.25
CA GLY A 281 56.36 29.42 14.86
C GLY A 281 57.27 29.08 13.68
N HIS A 282 57.01 29.70 12.51
CA HIS A 282 57.96 30.17 11.48
C HIS A 282 57.42 30.08 10.04
N ASP A 283 57.44 31.25 9.40
CA ASP A 283 57.25 31.56 7.98
C ASP A 283 58.13 30.74 7.04
N PHE A 284 57.69 30.55 5.79
CA PHE A 284 58.39 31.09 4.61
C PHE A 284 57.52 31.05 3.33
N THR A 285 57.81 32.00 2.47
CA THR A 285 57.08 32.51 1.30
C THR A 285 57.46 31.87 -0.05
N ALA A 286 56.61 32.14 -1.06
CA ALA A 286 56.91 32.44 -2.47
C ALA A 286 56.54 31.42 -3.58
N THR A 287 56.24 32.03 -4.73
CA THR A 287 55.30 31.67 -5.83
C THR A 287 56.04 31.22 -7.14
N PRO A 288 55.46 31.16 -8.37
CA PRO A 288 55.55 30.05 -9.34
C PRO A 288 56.42 30.35 -10.61
N PRO A 289 56.37 29.49 -11.66
CA PRO A 289 55.75 29.90 -12.95
C PRO A 289 54.93 28.76 -13.60
N ALA A 290 53.73 28.97 -14.17
CA ALA A 290 53.34 29.61 -15.43
C ALA A 290 53.53 28.75 -16.71
N GLY A 291 52.40 28.47 -17.41
CA GLY A 291 52.35 28.39 -18.87
C GLY A 291 51.70 27.16 -19.52
N ALA A 292 50.43 27.30 -19.93
CA ALA A 292 49.90 27.07 -21.30
C ALA A 292 48.48 26.43 -21.34
N THR A 293 47.63 27.07 -22.15
CA THR A 293 46.17 26.94 -22.36
C THR A 293 45.75 25.86 -23.39
N PRO A 294 44.44 25.61 -23.62
CA PRO A 294 43.86 24.29 -23.91
C PRO A 294 43.61 24.01 -25.40
N SER A 295 43.27 22.76 -25.73
CA SER A 295 42.74 22.38 -27.05
C SER A 295 41.80 21.16 -26.97
N GLY A 296 40.58 21.34 -27.49
CA GLY A 296 39.89 20.37 -28.35
C GLY A 296 39.18 19.18 -27.72
N LEU A 297 37.84 19.23 -27.71
CA LEU A 297 36.93 18.08 -27.67
C LEU A 297 37.05 17.23 -28.95
N PRO A 298 36.64 15.95 -28.91
CA PRO A 298 35.93 15.38 -30.05
C PRO A 298 34.58 14.75 -29.66
N SER A 299 33.62 15.01 -30.54
CA SER A 299 32.28 14.42 -30.65
C SER A 299 32.34 12.96 -31.10
N PHE A 300 31.33 12.16 -30.72
CA PHE A 300 31.11 10.82 -31.26
C PHE A 300 29.82 10.78 -32.09
N ASP A 301 29.96 10.27 -33.32
CA ASP A 301 28.94 10.07 -34.35
C ASP A 301 28.10 8.80 -34.13
N LEU A 302 26.83 8.86 -34.54
CA LEU A 302 25.92 7.73 -34.74
C LEU A 302 25.81 7.41 -36.24
N PRO A 303 25.66 6.13 -36.65
CA PRO A 303 25.49 5.79 -38.06
C PRO A 303 24.02 5.82 -38.50
N SER A 304 23.82 6.46 -39.66
CA SER A 304 22.63 6.43 -40.50
C SER A 304 22.56 5.16 -41.36
N VAL A 305 21.35 4.70 -41.69
CA VAL A 305 21.08 3.82 -42.84
C VAL A 305 19.83 4.34 -43.55
N ASP A 306 20.02 4.76 -44.81
CA ASP A 306 19.01 5.09 -45.83
C ASP A 306 18.09 3.87 -46.08
N GLY A 307 16.80 3.96 -46.42
CA GLY A 307 16.12 4.89 -47.32
C GLY A 307 15.90 4.22 -48.69
N SER A 308 14.65 3.86 -49.03
CA SER A 308 14.03 3.96 -50.38
C SER A 308 12.73 3.13 -50.51
N ASP A 309 11.62 3.87 -50.63
CA ASP A 309 10.52 3.82 -51.61
C ASP A 309 10.09 2.50 -52.29
N ASP A 310 8.78 2.20 -52.25
CA ASP A 310 7.91 2.26 -53.45
C ASP A 310 6.43 2.02 -53.11
N GLY A 311 5.54 2.73 -53.81
CA GLY A 311 4.09 2.75 -53.60
C GLY A 311 3.29 1.72 -54.40
N GLY A 312 1.96 1.78 -54.27
CA GLY A 312 1.04 1.07 -55.17
C GLY A 312 -0.29 0.67 -54.54
N SER A 313 -1.33 1.50 -54.76
CA SER A 313 -2.73 1.11 -54.62
C SER A 313 -3.17 0.21 -55.79
N SER A 314 -3.98 -0.83 -55.53
CA SER A 314 -5.20 -1.15 -56.31
C SER A 314 -5.86 -2.48 -55.91
N THR A 315 -7.16 -2.39 -55.59
CA THR A 315 -8.30 -3.25 -55.97
C THR A 315 -8.07 -4.66 -56.55
N GLY A 316 -8.81 -5.65 -56.03
CA GLY A 316 -9.10 -6.91 -56.71
C GLY A 316 -10.12 -7.76 -55.96
N SER A 317 -11.28 -7.96 -56.58
CA SER A 317 -12.46 -8.68 -56.08
C SER A 317 -12.36 -10.21 -56.14
N SER A 318 -13.34 -10.85 -55.48
CA SER A 318 -14.11 -12.04 -55.92
C SER A 318 -13.77 -13.40 -55.31
N GLY A 319 -14.71 -13.90 -54.50
CA GLY A 319 -15.53 -15.07 -54.86
C GLY A 319 -14.96 -16.46 -54.59
N GLY A 320 -15.70 -17.26 -53.83
CA GLY A 320 -15.50 -18.71 -53.73
C GLY A 320 -16.27 -19.32 -52.56
N SER A 321 -17.57 -19.51 -52.74
CA SER A 321 -18.37 -20.47 -51.97
C SER A 321 -17.96 -21.88 -52.40
N ASP A 322 -17.85 -22.81 -51.46
CA ASP A 322 -18.12 -24.23 -51.70
C ASP A 322 -18.52 -24.90 -50.37
N ASP A 323 -19.79 -25.29 -50.32
CA ASP A 323 -20.37 -26.20 -49.35
C ASP A 323 -19.86 -27.62 -49.63
N SER A 324 -19.59 -28.39 -48.57
CA SER A 324 -19.66 -29.86 -48.62
C SER A 324 -19.91 -30.42 -47.23
N ASP A 325 -21.14 -30.87 -47.04
CA ASP A 325 -21.60 -31.73 -45.97
C ASP A 325 -20.72 -32.99 -45.83
N SER A 326 -20.43 -33.37 -44.60
CA SER A 326 -20.08 -34.74 -44.25
C SER A 326 -20.63 -35.06 -42.88
N ASP A 327 -21.83 -35.63 -42.91
CA ASP A 327 -22.50 -36.31 -41.82
C ASP A 327 -21.74 -37.60 -41.50
N SER A 328 -21.27 -37.75 -40.26
CA SER A 328 -20.73 -38.99 -39.73
C SER A 328 -20.92 -38.98 -38.22
N GLY A 329 -22.08 -39.48 -37.79
CA GLY A 329 -22.30 -39.87 -36.42
C GLY A 329 -21.48 -41.11 -36.09
N ASP A 330 -20.59 -40.99 -35.11
CA ASP A 330 -20.05 -42.13 -34.39
C ASP A 330 -19.88 -41.78 -32.90
N THR A 331 -20.83 -42.31 -32.12
CA THR A 331 -20.78 -42.75 -30.72
C THR A 331 -19.58 -42.29 -29.89
N ALA A 332 -19.67 -41.10 -29.29
CA ALA A 332 -18.76 -40.69 -28.21
C ALA A 332 -19.07 -41.49 -26.93
N THR A 333 -18.06 -42.19 -26.43
CA THR A 333 -18.00 -42.72 -25.06
C THR A 333 -18.03 -41.52 -24.09
N PRO A 334 -18.74 -41.58 -22.94
CA PRO A 334 -18.72 -40.47 -22.00
C PRO A 334 -17.32 -40.40 -21.38
N SER A 335 -16.59 -39.34 -21.72
CA SER A 335 -15.36 -38.97 -21.06
C SER A 335 -15.74 -38.44 -19.68
N ASP A 336 -15.54 -39.25 -18.64
CA ASP A 336 -15.56 -38.83 -17.24
C ASP A 336 -14.36 -37.90 -16.97
N SER A 337 -14.39 -36.72 -17.57
CA SER A 337 -13.71 -35.55 -16.99
C SER A 337 -14.64 -35.03 -15.90
N PRO A 338 -14.16 -34.75 -14.66
CA PRO A 338 -15.01 -34.10 -13.68
C PRO A 338 -15.49 -32.80 -14.33
N THR A 339 -16.79 -32.70 -14.58
CA THR A 339 -17.43 -31.51 -15.12
C THR A 339 -17.04 -30.39 -14.18
N GLN A 340 -16.11 -29.53 -14.62
CA GLN A 340 -15.65 -28.40 -13.82
C GLN A 340 -16.91 -27.64 -13.42
N ALA A 341 -17.23 -27.65 -12.13
CA ALA A 341 -18.45 -27.05 -11.63
C ALA A 341 -18.50 -25.61 -12.13
N ASP A 342 -19.63 -25.22 -12.71
CA ASP A 342 -19.83 -23.88 -13.24
C ASP A 342 -19.39 -22.86 -12.16
N PRO A 343 -18.37 -22.04 -12.46
CA PRO A 343 -17.79 -21.16 -11.47
C PRO A 343 -18.78 -20.14 -10.93
N ILE A 344 -19.81 -19.79 -11.71
CA ILE A 344 -20.85 -18.86 -11.31
C ILE A 344 -21.88 -19.54 -10.41
N ALA A 345 -22.26 -20.78 -10.71
CA ALA A 345 -23.18 -21.56 -9.88
C ALA A 345 -22.66 -21.78 -8.45
N THR A 346 -21.34 -21.72 -8.27
CA THR A 346 -20.64 -21.93 -7.00
C THR A 346 -20.02 -20.66 -6.42
N ALA A 347 -20.33 -19.48 -6.99
CA ALA A 347 -19.80 -18.21 -6.52
C ALA A 347 -20.27 -17.90 -5.08
N GLN A 348 -19.37 -17.32 -4.29
CA GLN A 348 -19.61 -16.90 -2.91
C GLN A 348 -19.19 -15.46 -2.69
N THR A 349 -19.72 -14.82 -1.63
CA THR A 349 -19.23 -13.51 -1.19
C THR A 349 -17.72 -13.56 -0.95
N GLY A 350 -16.99 -12.61 -1.54
CA GLY A 350 -15.55 -12.53 -1.54
C GLY A 350 -14.87 -13.04 -2.81
N ASP A 351 -15.55 -13.83 -3.65
CA ASP A 351 -14.98 -14.33 -4.91
C ASP A 351 -14.76 -13.19 -5.91
N CYS A 352 -13.68 -13.26 -6.70
CA CYS A 352 -13.36 -12.26 -7.71
C CYS A 352 -13.41 -12.81 -9.13
N PHE A 353 -13.89 -11.98 -10.05
CA PHE A 353 -14.08 -12.31 -11.45
C PHE A 353 -13.52 -11.20 -12.35
N SER A 354 -12.84 -11.60 -13.44
CA SER A 354 -12.59 -10.71 -14.56
C SER A 354 -13.78 -10.78 -15.51
N ASN A 355 -14.22 -9.64 -16.04
CA ASN A 355 -15.23 -9.60 -17.10
C ASN A 355 -14.55 -9.41 -18.45
N TYR A 356 -14.68 -10.40 -19.35
CA TYR A 356 -14.22 -10.31 -20.74
C TYR A 356 -15.34 -9.90 -21.70
N GLY A 357 -16.56 -9.76 -21.18
CA GLY A 357 -17.75 -9.36 -21.90
C GLY A 357 -18.04 -7.87 -21.76
N SER A 358 -19.26 -7.49 -22.10
CA SER A 358 -19.75 -6.11 -21.96
C SER A 358 -20.48 -5.92 -20.62
N ALA A 359 -20.93 -4.69 -20.36
CA ALA A 359 -21.81 -4.40 -19.21
C ALA A 359 -23.19 -5.10 -19.31
N GLN A 360 -23.65 -5.41 -20.53
CA GLN A 360 -24.95 -6.06 -20.77
C GLN A 360 -24.82 -7.58 -20.96
N THR A 361 -23.66 -8.04 -21.44
CA THR A 361 -23.37 -9.45 -21.71
C THR A 361 -22.11 -9.83 -20.94
N ALA A 362 -22.29 -10.16 -19.67
CA ALA A 362 -21.19 -10.52 -18.78
C ALA A 362 -20.53 -11.84 -19.23
N ASP A 363 -19.20 -11.86 -19.28
CA ASP A 363 -18.37 -13.06 -19.45
C ASP A 363 -17.39 -13.11 -18.28
N LEU A 364 -17.89 -13.62 -17.15
CA LEU A 364 -17.17 -13.65 -15.88
C LEU A 364 -16.30 -14.90 -15.77
N SER A 365 -15.00 -14.71 -15.64
CA SER A 365 -14.02 -15.77 -15.38
C SER A 365 -13.40 -15.59 -13.99
N PRO A 366 -13.29 -16.64 -13.16
CA PRO A 366 -12.64 -16.56 -11.85
C PRO A 366 -11.22 -16.01 -11.95
N THR A 367 -10.86 -15.12 -11.03
CA THR A 367 -9.53 -14.50 -10.95
C THR A 367 -9.19 -14.17 -9.50
N ALA A 368 -7.91 -13.88 -9.24
CA ALA A 368 -7.51 -13.32 -7.96
C ALA A 368 -8.06 -11.89 -7.82
N CYS A 369 -8.47 -11.51 -6.61
CA CYS A 369 -8.87 -10.14 -6.34
C CYS A 369 -7.69 -9.19 -6.58
N ALA A 370 -7.87 -8.30 -7.54
CA ALA A 370 -6.88 -7.33 -7.98
C ALA A 370 -7.61 -6.10 -8.55
N PRO A 371 -6.92 -4.97 -8.76
CA PRO A 371 -7.47 -3.88 -9.53
C PRO A 371 -8.12 -4.34 -10.84
N GLN A 372 -9.20 -3.65 -11.21
CA GLN A 372 -10.01 -3.90 -12.40
C GLN A 372 -10.78 -5.24 -12.43
N THR A 373 -10.92 -5.90 -11.27
CA THR A 373 -11.75 -7.12 -11.12
C THR A 373 -13.07 -6.84 -10.40
N PHE A 374 -14.00 -7.78 -10.45
CA PHE A 374 -15.31 -7.72 -9.79
C PHE A 374 -15.37 -8.68 -8.61
N LYS A 375 -15.44 -8.14 -7.39
CA LYS A 375 -15.59 -8.91 -6.16
C LYS A 375 -17.07 -9.12 -5.84
N VAL A 376 -17.49 -10.35 -5.61
CA VAL A 376 -18.85 -10.67 -5.16
C VAL A 376 -19.05 -10.12 -3.75
N VAL A 377 -19.95 -9.16 -3.59
CA VAL A 377 -20.35 -8.66 -2.27
C VAL A 377 -21.53 -9.45 -1.71
N GLN A 378 -22.43 -9.91 -2.59
CA GLN A 378 -23.56 -10.74 -2.18
C GLN A 378 -24.05 -11.62 -3.34
N VAL A 379 -24.51 -12.82 -3.01
CA VAL A 379 -25.18 -13.73 -3.94
C VAL A 379 -26.64 -13.84 -3.57
N LEU A 380 -27.53 -13.46 -4.48
CA LEU A 380 -28.98 -13.58 -4.30
C LEU A 380 -29.46 -14.85 -5.01
N GLN A 381 -29.70 -15.90 -4.23
CA GLN A 381 -30.18 -17.19 -4.73
C GLN A 381 -31.70 -17.17 -4.95
N GLY A 382 -32.18 -17.96 -5.91
CA GLY A 382 -33.61 -18.15 -6.17
C GLY A 382 -34.29 -17.00 -6.90
N THR A 383 -33.52 -16.10 -7.52
CA THR A 383 -34.03 -14.90 -8.19
C THR A 383 -33.19 -14.57 -9.41
N THR A 384 -33.83 -13.93 -10.40
CA THR A 384 -33.18 -13.29 -11.56
C THR A 384 -33.35 -11.77 -11.54
N VAL A 385 -33.96 -11.22 -10.50
CA VAL A 385 -34.27 -9.80 -10.34
C VAL A 385 -33.07 -9.08 -9.74
N THR A 386 -32.45 -8.21 -10.53
CA THR A 386 -31.22 -7.51 -10.14
C THR A 386 -31.42 -6.39 -9.12
N SER A 387 -32.61 -5.80 -9.02
CA SER A 387 -32.91 -4.74 -8.04
C SER A 387 -32.82 -5.18 -6.57
N GLY A 388 -32.63 -6.49 -6.32
CA GLY A 388 -32.22 -6.97 -5.00
C GLY A 388 -30.85 -6.44 -4.56
N CYS A 389 -29.97 -6.09 -5.51
CA CYS A 389 -28.63 -5.56 -5.24
C CYS A 389 -28.63 -4.07 -4.88
N ASP A 390 -29.70 -3.31 -5.18
CA ASP A 390 -29.77 -1.85 -4.93
C ASP A 390 -29.53 -1.42 -3.47
N ARG A 391 -29.69 -2.35 -2.51
CA ARG A 391 -29.47 -2.12 -1.07
C ARG A 391 -28.25 -2.85 -0.52
N VAL A 392 -27.49 -3.51 -1.37
CA VAL A 392 -26.26 -4.22 -0.98
C VAL A 392 -25.13 -3.20 -0.93
N GLU A 393 -24.53 -3.08 0.24
CA GLU A 393 -23.39 -2.18 0.46
C GLU A 393 -22.22 -2.60 -0.45
N GLY A 394 -21.70 -1.64 -1.22
CA GLY A 394 -20.60 -1.88 -2.16
C GLY A 394 -20.99 -2.52 -3.50
N ASP A 395 -22.28 -2.69 -3.81
CA ASP A 395 -22.69 -3.09 -5.18
C ASP A 395 -22.43 -1.93 -6.16
N ASP A 396 -21.59 -2.20 -7.16
CA ASP A 396 -21.31 -1.28 -8.27
C ASP A 396 -21.89 -1.80 -9.60
N TRP A 397 -21.99 -3.12 -9.73
CA TRP A 397 -22.59 -3.78 -10.89
C TRP A 397 -23.18 -5.12 -10.49
N ASN A 398 -24.23 -5.54 -11.18
CA ASN A 398 -24.91 -6.79 -10.89
C ASN A 398 -25.24 -7.55 -12.16
N VAL A 399 -25.24 -8.88 -12.04
CA VAL A 399 -25.43 -9.78 -13.18
C VAL A 399 -26.43 -10.86 -12.81
N SER A 400 -27.45 -11.03 -13.65
CA SER A 400 -28.46 -12.08 -13.51
C SER A 400 -28.05 -13.31 -14.30
N TYR A 401 -28.14 -14.47 -13.67
CA TYR A 401 -27.80 -15.78 -14.24
C TYR A 401 -29.02 -16.69 -14.20
N PRO A 402 -29.88 -16.66 -15.24
CA PRO A 402 -31.15 -17.39 -15.23
C PRO A 402 -31.02 -18.91 -15.15
N MET A 403 -29.96 -19.48 -15.74
CA MET A 403 -29.74 -20.93 -15.73
C MET A 403 -29.45 -21.46 -14.31
N GLN A 404 -28.77 -20.66 -13.50
CA GLN A 404 -28.40 -20.95 -12.11
C GLN A 404 -29.43 -20.38 -11.12
N ASN A 405 -30.44 -19.64 -11.62
CA ASN A 405 -31.46 -18.92 -10.84
C ASN A 405 -30.87 -18.08 -9.70
N LEU A 406 -29.82 -17.30 -10.01
CA LEU A 406 -29.16 -16.40 -9.06
C LEU A 406 -28.83 -15.04 -9.68
N VAL A 407 -28.60 -14.07 -8.81
CA VAL A 407 -28.00 -12.77 -9.15
C VAL A 407 -26.72 -12.60 -8.34
N LEU A 408 -25.66 -12.14 -9.00
CA LEU A 408 -24.44 -11.67 -8.33
C LEU A 408 -24.49 -10.16 -8.17
N CYS A 409 -24.32 -9.68 -6.94
CA CYS A 409 -24.04 -8.28 -6.64
C CYS A 409 -22.51 -8.12 -6.53
N LEU A 410 -21.93 -7.22 -7.32
CA LEU A 410 -20.49 -7.14 -7.55
C LEU A 410 -19.95 -5.74 -7.24
N SER A 411 -18.85 -5.70 -6.51
CA SER A 411 -18.05 -4.50 -6.26
C SER A 411 -16.87 -4.44 -7.23
N TYR A 412 -16.73 -3.35 -7.97
CA TYR A 412 -15.62 -3.17 -8.89
C TYR A 412 -14.37 -2.72 -8.14
N GLN A 413 -13.28 -3.47 -8.22
CA GLN A 413 -12.04 -3.13 -7.52
C GLN A 413 -11.31 -2.03 -8.29
N TYR A 414 -11.54 -0.77 -7.94
CA TYR A 414 -10.90 0.37 -8.59
C TYR A 414 -9.38 0.40 -8.32
N GLU A 415 -8.60 0.82 -9.32
CA GLU A 415 -7.13 0.74 -9.26
C GLU A 415 -6.50 1.82 -8.39
N ASN A 416 -7.09 3.02 -8.37
CA ASN A 416 -6.49 4.20 -7.76
C ASN A 416 -7.32 4.71 -6.58
N GLY A 417 -7.04 4.16 -5.40
CA GLY A 417 -7.54 4.65 -4.12
C GLY A 417 -8.93 4.17 -3.74
N THR A 418 -9.21 4.22 -2.43
CA THR A 418 -10.43 3.65 -1.85
C THR A 418 -11.67 4.53 -2.02
N ALA A 419 -11.51 5.82 -2.33
CA ALA A 419 -12.63 6.78 -2.40
C ALA A 419 -13.66 6.48 -3.50
N TYR A 420 -13.33 5.64 -4.49
CA TYR A 420 -14.30 5.16 -5.48
C TYR A 420 -15.57 4.55 -4.86
N HIS A 421 -15.43 3.89 -3.71
CA HIS A 421 -16.53 3.27 -2.97
C HIS A 421 -17.17 4.17 -1.91
N ALA A 422 -16.65 5.39 -1.70
CA ALA A 422 -17.10 6.28 -0.64
C ALA A 422 -18.59 6.66 -0.82
N ALA A 423 -19.36 6.52 0.24
CA ALA A 423 -20.76 6.87 0.31
C ALA A 423 -20.96 8.28 0.88
N ALA A 424 -22.20 8.79 0.79
CA ALA A 424 -22.54 10.08 1.37
C ALA A 424 -22.33 10.06 2.90
N GLY A 425 -21.55 11.01 3.40
CA GLY A 425 -21.15 11.11 4.80
C GLY A 425 -19.71 10.65 5.07
N ASP A 426 -19.12 9.86 4.18
CA ASP A 426 -17.73 9.42 4.32
C ASP A 426 -16.78 10.57 4.06
N CYS A 427 -15.58 10.49 4.62
CA CYS A 427 -14.53 11.46 4.39
C CYS A 427 -13.47 10.91 3.46
N VAL A 428 -13.11 11.71 2.47
CA VAL A 428 -12.16 11.36 1.42
C VAL A 428 -11.11 12.45 1.29
N TYR A 429 -9.96 12.08 0.78
CA TYR A 429 -8.92 13.03 0.42
C TYR A 429 -8.11 12.52 -0.75
N GLY A 430 -7.81 13.43 -1.65
CA GLY A 430 -6.81 13.24 -2.69
C GLY A 430 -5.96 14.49 -2.80
N SER A 431 -5.00 14.47 -3.71
CA SER A 431 -4.28 15.66 -4.11
C SER A 431 -4.51 15.86 -5.59
N SER A 432 -4.59 17.11 -6.07
CA SER A 432 -4.61 17.36 -7.51
C SER A 432 -3.33 16.90 -8.24
N ALA A 433 -2.28 16.55 -7.49
CA ALA A 433 -1.02 16.04 -8.00
C ALA A 433 -0.96 14.50 -8.10
N THR A 434 -1.85 13.77 -7.43
CA THR A 434 -1.90 12.31 -7.43
C THR A 434 -3.28 11.85 -7.86
N SER A 435 -3.38 10.87 -8.75
CA SER A 435 -4.67 10.29 -9.17
C SER A 435 -5.39 9.55 -8.02
N ASP A 436 -4.74 9.39 -6.88
CA ASP A 436 -5.19 8.53 -5.80
C ASP A 436 -6.03 9.34 -4.80
N TRP A 437 -7.27 8.90 -4.62
CA TRP A 437 -8.20 9.41 -3.62
C TRP A 437 -8.58 8.30 -2.66
N ASP A 438 -8.39 8.53 -1.37
CA ASP A 438 -8.64 7.53 -0.34
C ASP A 438 -9.70 8.00 0.66
N GLU A 439 -10.49 7.06 1.16
CA GLU A 439 -11.30 7.21 2.37
C GLU A 439 -10.39 7.35 3.60
N LEU A 440 -10.77 8.24 4.52
CA LEU A 440 -10.06 8.46 5.78
C LEU A 440 -10.99 8.99 6.87
N ASP A 441 -10.48 9.04 8.11
CA ASP A 441 -11.21 9.62 9.23
C ASP A 441 -11.42 11.13 9.04
N CYS A 442 -12.65 11.61 9.22
CA CYS A 442 -12.99 13.01 9.04
C CYS A 442 -12.11 13.95 9.88
N GLN A 443 -11.35 14.80 9.19
CA GLN A 443 -10.44 15.76 9.79
C GLN A 443 -10.37 17.05 8.96
N THR A 444 -9.91 18.14 9.57
CA THR A 444 -9.74 19.42 8.90
C THR A 444 -8.85 19.29 7.66
N GLY A 445 -9.29 19.83 6.53
CA GLY A 445 -8.60 19.74 5.24
C GLY A 445 -9.02 18.55 4.38
N ALA A 446 -9.75 17.57 4.93
CA ALA A 446 -10.38 16.51 4.16
C ALA A 446 -11.67 16.99 3.48
N PHE A 447 -12.28 16.15 2.64
CA PHE A 447 -13.61 16.38 2.10
C PHE A 447 -14.60 15.38 2.66
N THR A 448 -15.80 15.83 3.00
CA THR A 448 -16.95 14.95 3.21
C THR A 448 -17.67 14.75 1.88
N VAL A 449 -18.00 13.51 1.55
CA VAL A 449 -18.82 13.15 0.40
C VAL A 449 -20.26 13.59 0.68
N GLN A 450 -20.73 14.60 -0.05
CA GLN A 450 -22.12 15.03 0.03
C GLN A 450 -23.04 14.11 -0.77
N LYS A 451 -22.55 13.68 -1.95
CA LYS A 451 -23.32 12.87 -2.88
C LYS A 451 -22.39 12.07 -3.78
N ARG A 452 -22.64 10.77 -3.88
CA ARG A 452 -22.09 9.89 -4.91
C ARG A 452 -23.07 9.82 -6.09
N ILE A 453 -22.57 9.97 -7.31
CA ILE A 453 -23.37 9.87 -8.53
C ILE A 453 -22.69 8.82 -9.42
N THR A 454 -23.38 7.72 -9.69
CA THR A 454 -22.90 6.66 -10.59
C THR A 454 -23.30 6.94 -12.04
N GLY A 455 -22.62 6.28 -12.98
CA GLY A 455 -22.89 6.38 -14.41
C GLY A 455 -22.38 7.68 -15.06
N THR A 456 -21.42 8.39 -14.44
CA THR A 456 -20.95 9.68 -14.95
C THR A 456 -19.62 10.11 -14.34
N THR A 457 -18.80 10.81 -15.14
CA THR A 457 -17.63 11.59 -14.70
C THR A 457 -17.87 13.11 -14.75
N ASP A 458 -19.12 13.55 -15.00
CA ASP A 458 -19.45 14.97 -15.14
C ASP A 458 -19.63 15.65 -13.78
N GLY A 459 -18.58 16.35 -13.32
CA GLY A 459 -18.60 17.16 -12.10
C GLY A 459 -19.64 18.29 -12.11
N SER A 460 -20.15 18.70 -13.28
CA SER A 460 -21.20 19.70 -13.38
C SER A 460 -22.52 19.26 -12.72
N ARG A 461 -22.70 17.95 -12.52
CA ARG A 461 -23.85 17.37 -11.79
C ARG A 461 -23.86 17.68 -10.30
N CYS A 462 -22.75 18.17 -9.76
CA CYS A 462 -22.66 18.68 -8.39
C CYS A 462 -23.13 20.13 -8.25
N LYS A 463 -23.36 20.84 -9.37
CA LYS A 463 -23.83 22.23 -9.34
C LYS A 463 -25.19 22.34 -8.64
N GLY A 464 -25.30 23.29 -7.72
CA GLY A 464 -26.52 23.53 -6.94
C GLY A 464 -26.58 22.81 -5.60
N LEU A 465 -25.65 21.87 -5.33
CA LEU A 465 -25.45 21.38 -3.96
C LEU A 465 -24.86 22.50 -3.10
N ARG A 466 -25.48 22.70 -1.93
CA ARG A 466 -25.01 23.69 -0.96
C ARG A 466 -23.64 23.26 -0.44
N ASN A 467 -22.68 24.18 -0.43
CA ASN A 467 -21.33 23.95 0.10
C ASN A 467 -20.54 22.86 -0.66
N ASN A 468 -20.84 22.63 -1.95
CA ASN A 468 -20.00 21.79 -2.80
C ASN A 468 -18.74 22.58 -3.20
N ASP A 469 -17.62 22.27 -2.56
CA ASP A 469 -16.34 22.93 -2.77
C ASP A 469 -15.52 22.26 -3.88
N TRP A 470 -15.71 20.96 -4.10
CA TRP A 470 -14.99 20.19 -5.11
C TRP A 470 -15.88 19.11 -5.73
N SER A 471 -15.47 18.61 -6.89
CA SER A 471 -16.06 17.42 -7.49
C SER A 471 -14.94 16.53 -8.00
N GLU A 472 -14.91 15.29 -7.55
CA GLU A 472 -13.95 14.29 -8.01
C GLU A 472 -14.64 13.25 -8.90
N HIS A 473 -13.92 12.69 -9.87
CA HIS A 473 -14.47 11.74 -10.81
C HIS A 473 -13.52 10.55 -11.00
N PHE A 474 -14.12 9.37 -11.05
CA PHE A 474 -13.45 8.09 -11.25
C PHE A 474 -14.00 7.49 -12.53
N GLY A 475 -13.20 7.53 -13.58
CA GLY A 475 -13.55 6.94 -14.87
C GLY A 475 -13.08 5.49 -14.97
N VAL A 476 -13.90 4.63 -15.58
CA VAL A 476 -13.51 3.27 -15.95
C VAL A 476 -13.57 3.13 -17.47
N TYR A 477 -12.40 2.89 -18.10
CA TYR A 477 -12.31 2.85 -19.55
C TYR A 477 -13.26 1.80 -20.16
N GLY A 478 -14.16 2.25 -21.04
CA GLY A 478 -15.13 1.39 -21.72
C GLY A 478 -16.29 0.92 -20.85
N ARG A 479 -16.44 1.46 -19.63
CA ARG A 479 -17.49 1.11 -18.66
C ARG A 479 -18.09 2.35 -17.99
N ASP A 480 -18.75 3.19 -18.78
CA ASP A 480 -19.43 4.40 -18.29
C ASP A 480 -20.47 4.09 -17.19
N ASP A 481 -21.00 2.86 -17.14
CA ASP A 481 -21.90 2.39 -16.08
C ASP A 481 -21.23 2.30 -14.69
N LEU A 482 -19.90 2.18 -14.67
CA LEU A 482 -19.07 2.18 -13.46
C LEU A 482 -18.46 3.56 -13.15
N ASP A 483 -18.66 4.55 -14.01
CA ASP A 483 -18.13 5.89 -13.74
C ASP A 483 -18.78 6.47 -12.47
N VAL A 484 -17.97 7.09 -11.62
CA VAL A 484 -18.44 7.71 -10.38
C VAL A 484 -18.01 9.18 -10.33
N THR A 485 -18.94 10.06 -9.99
CA THR A 485 -18.66 11.44 -9.59
C THR A 485 -19.02 11.63 -8.13
N LEU A 486 -18.08 12.11 -7.33
CA LEU A 486 -18.29 12.54 -5.96
C LEU A 486 -18.44 14.05 -5.88
N CYS A 487 -19.50 14.51 -5.21
CA CYS A 487 -19.72 15.89 -4.85
C CYS A 487 -19.23 16.12 -3.42
N LEU A 488 -18.27 17.02 -3.25
CA LEU A 488 -17.42 17.07 -2.07
C LEU A 488 -17.51 18.42 -1.37
N SER A 489 -17.57 18.39 -0.04
CA SER A 489 -17.52 19.57 0.82
C SER A 489 -16.29 19.52 1.71
N MET A 490 -15.49 20.58 1.71
CA MET A 490 -14.29 20.70 2.52
C MET A 490 -14.67 20.74 4.01
N VAL A 491 -13.96 19.95 4.81
CA VAL A 491 -13.98 20.01 6.26
C VAL A 491 -13.07 21.15 6.70
N TYR A 492 -13.66 22.34 6.84
CA TYR A 492 -12.96 23.50 7.38
C TYR A 492 -12.73 23.35 8.90
N PRO A 493 -11.77 24.09 9.49
CA PRO A 493 -11.50 24.04 10.93
C PRO A 493 -12.72 24.46 11.77
N ASP A 494 -13.59 25.30 11.22
CA ASP A 494 -14.77 25.83 11.87
C ASP A 494 -15.83 26.27 10.82
N ASP A 495 -16.95 26.82 11.29
CA ASP A 495 -18.05 27.23 10.41
C ASP A 495 -17.73 28.47 9.55
N ALA A 496 -16.61 29.16 9.81
CA ALA A 496 -16.16 30.27 8.97
C ALA A 496 -15.88 29.80 7.55
N GLY A 497 -15.47 28.55 7.38
CA GLY A 497 -15.28 27.90 6.08
C GLY A 497 -16.48 27.96 5.14
N HIS A 498 -17.69 27.99 5.67
CA HIS A 498 -18.95 28.04 4.89
C HIS A 498 -19.77 29.30 5.16
N ALA A 499 -19.20 30.26 5.87
CA ALA A 499 -19.91 31.45 6.30
C ALA A 499 -20.25 32.38 5.13
N VAL A 500 -21.47 32.94 5.16
CA VAL A 500 -21.99 33.88 4.15
C VAL A 500 -22.18 35.28 4.73
N LEU A 501 -22.34 36.28 3.85
CA LEU A 501 -22.59 37.67 4.25
C LEU A 501 -23.82 37.79 5.17
N ASN A 502 -23.72 38.63 6.20
CA ASN A 502 -24.74 38.84 7.24
C ASN A 502 -25.03 37.62 8.14
N GLN A 503 -24.23 36.56 8.08
CA GLN A 503 -24.37 35.44 8.99
C GLN A 503 -23.94 35.83 10.41
N CYS A 504 -24.82 35.55 11.37
CA CYS A 504 -24.53 35.70 12.79
C CYS A 504 -23.66 34.52 13.26
N MET A 505 -22.53 34.81 13.88
CA MET A 505 -21.61 33.78 14.38
C MET A 505 -21.17 34.07 15.81
N HIS A 506 -20.75 33.01 16.50
CA HIS A 506 -20.20 33.06 17.83
C HIS A 506 -18.71 32.77 17.77
N PHE A 507 -17.93 33.80 18.05
CA PHE A 507 -16.49 33.80 18.16
C PHE A 507 -16.07 33.22 19.51
N THR A 508 -15.16 32.25 19.47
CA THR A 508 -14.52 31.62 20.63
C THR A 508 -13.01 31.56 20.44
N GLY A 509 -12.25 31.51 21.54
CA GLY A 509 -10.79 31.43 21.50
C GLY A 509 -10.07 32.80 21.51
N PRO A 510 -8.73 32.80 21.50
CA PRO A 510 -7.91 34.00 21.50
C PRO A 510 -7.91 34.69 20.13
N ALA A 511 -7.66 36.00 20.10
CA ALA A 511 -7.61 36.80 18.86
C ALA A 511 -6.58 36.31 17.83
N THR A 512 -5.56 35.56 18.27
CA THR A 512 -4.53 34.98 17.42
C THR A 512 -4.93 33.66 16.76
N GLN A 513 -5.96 32.98 17.27
CA GLN A 513 -6.46 31.72 16.72
C GLN A 513 -7.97 31.60 16.97
N PRO A 514 -8.77 32.39 16.24
CA PRO A 514 -10.21 32.44 16.44
C PRO A 514 -10.89 31.17 15.93
N SER A 515 -11.91 30.70 16.64
CA SER A 515 -12.85 29.68 16.17
C SER A 515 -14.25 30.28 16.09
N LEU A 516 -14.85 30.20 14.91
CA LEU A 516 -16.13 30.81 14.58
C LEU A 516 -17.18 29.75 14.32
N HIS A 517 -18.26 29.80 15.10
CA HIS A 517 -19.38 28.87 14.98
C HIS A 517 -20.64 29.59 14.54
N ALA A 518 -21.44 29.00 13.67
CA ALA A 518 -22.73 29.53 13.28
C ALA A 518 -23.65 29.58 14.51
N ALA A 519 -24.31 30.73 14.73
CA ALA A 519 -25.16 30.93 15.90
C ALA A 519 -26.43 31.70 15.54
N LYS A 520 -27.47 31.52 16.36
CA LYS A 520 -28.63 32.42 16.31
C LYS A 520 -28.15 33.83 16.63
N CYS A 521 -28.70 34.82 15.93
CA CYS A 521 -28.33 36.23 16.12
C CYS A 521 -28.50 36.75 17.55
N SER A 522 -29.36 36.14 18.38
CA SER A 522 -29.51 36.47 19.80
C SER A 522 -28.37 35.97 20.69
N ALA A 523 -27.56 35.03 20.21
CA ALA A 523 -26.44 34.42 20.91
C ALA A 523 -25.09 34.65 20.20
N ALA A 524 -25.09 35.42 19.11
CA ALA A 524 -23.91 35.73 18.32
C ALA A 524 -23.22 36.98 18.86
N ASN A 525 -21.89 36.94 18.97
CA ASN A 525 -21.06 38.08 19.35
C ASN A 525 -20.34 38.71 18.14
N VAL A 526 -20.49 38.13 16.95
CA VAL A 526 -19.99 38.69 15.69
C VAL A 526 -21.01 38.53 14.55
N ILE A 527 -20.88 39.38 13.54
CA ILE A 527 -21.61 39.27 12.27
C ILE A 527 -20.61 39.31 11.10
N VAL A 528 -20.81 38.45 10.11
CA VAL A 528 -19.99 38.41 8.90
C VAL A 528 -20.30 39.62 8.02
N THR A 529 -19.27 40.40 7.71
CA THR A 529 -19.36 41.62 6.88
C THR A 529 -18.77 41.44 5.49
N GLY A 530 -17.98 40.38 5.26
CA GLY A 530 -17.41 40.08 3.96
C GLY A 530 -16.71 38.72 3.93
N ARG A 531 -16.54 38.19 2.72
CA ARG A 531 -15.75 36.98 2.46
C ARG A 531 -15.07 37.11 1.10
N THR A 532 -13.80 36.73 1.02
CA THR A 532 -13.04 36.63 -0.22
C THR A 532 -12.30 35.29 -0.27
N PRO A 533 -12.13 34.66 -1.46
CA PRO A 533 -11.33 33.44 -1.60
C PRO A 533 -9.81 33.70 -1.48
N HIS A 534 -9.39 34.96 -1.43
CA HIS A 534 -7.97 35.30 -1.30
C HIS A 534 -7.48 35.10 0.14
N TYR A 535 -6.44 34.29 0.31
CA TYR A 535 -5.80 34.07 1.61
C TYR A 535 -5.13 35.35 2.12
N ASN A 536 -5.32 35.65 3.42
CA ASN A 536 -4.69 36.79 4.10
C ASN A 536 -4.96 38.17 3.45
N ASP A 537 -6.13 38.35 2.84
CA ASP A 537 -6.53 39.60 2.18
C ASP A 537 -7.17 40.58 3.18
N SER A 538 -6.37 41.03 4.13
CA SER A 538 -6.82 41.98 5.16
C SER A 538 -7.31 43.32 4.60
N LYS A 539 -6.80 43.74 3.43
CA LYS A 539 -7.22 44.99 2.77
C LYS A 539 -8.69 44.95 2.35
N PHE A 540 -9.18 43.78 1.93
CA PHE A 540 -10.58 43.58 1.59
C PHE A 540 -11.52 43.86 2.79
N CYS A 541 -11.08 43.57 4.02
CA CYS A 541 -11.88 43.80 5.22
C CYS A 541 -11.89 45.25 5.73
N GLY A 542 -11.00 46.11 5.21
CA GLY A 542 -10.91 47.51 5.64
C GLY A 542 -10.64 47.65 7.14
N ASN A 543 -11.61 48.20 7.88
CA ASN A 543 -11.52 48.40 9.33
C ASN A 543 -12.17 47.28 10.15
N ASP A 544 -12.79 46.29 9.51
CA ASP A 544 -13.38 45.15 10.21
C ASP A 544 -12.30 44.12 10.61
N ALA A 545 -12.57 43.34 11.65
CA ALA A 545 -11.69 42.23 12.05
C ALA A 545 -11.79 41.10 11.02
N TRP A 546 -10.78 40.24 10.97
CA TRP A 546 -10.72 39.18 9.97
C TRP A 546 -10.05 37.90 10.47
N ALA A 547 -10.45 36.79 9.87
CA ALA A 547 -9.85 35.47 10.06
C ALA A 547 -9.56 34.86 8.68
N THR A 548 -8.53 34.03 8.58
CA THR A 548 -8.15 33.38 7.33
C THR A 548 -7.74 31.95 7.58
N TRP A 549 -7.99 31.09 6.60
CA TRP A 549 -7.50 29.73 6.59
C TRP A 549 -7.21 29.31 5.15
N LYS A 550 -6.20 28.47 4.99
CA LYS A 550 -5.77 27.93 3.69
C LYS A 550 -5.40 26.46 3.86
N PRO A 551 -6.01 25.55 3.10
CA PRO A 551 -5.56 24.17 3.02
C PRO A 551 -4.33 24.07 2.11
N ASP A 552 -3.40 23.15 2.43
CA ASP A 552 -2.11 23.06 1.74
C ASP A 552 -2.24 22.67 0.26
N ASN A 553 -3.04 21.63 -0.03
CA ASN A 553 -3.19 21.07 -1.39
C ASN A 553 -4.33 21.69 -2.21
N TYR A 554 -5.16 22.54 -1.59
CA TYR A 554 -6.31 23.18 -2.24
C TYR A 554 -6.33 24.69 -2.01
N PRO A 555 -5.26 25.44 -2.34
CA PRO A 555 -5.17 26.87 -2.04
C PRO A 555 -6.30 27.72 -2.66
N GLN A 556 -6.97 27.22 -3.71
CA GLN A 556 -8.17 27.82 -4.29
C GLN A 556 -9.39 27.80 -3.36
N LEU A 557 -9.41 26.93 -2.35
CA LEU A 557 -10.43 26.85 -1.31
C LEU A 557 -10.05 27.65 -0.04
N ALA A 558 -9.00 28.48 -0.12
CA ALA A 558 -8.68 29.40 0.95
C ALA A 558 -9.79 30.46 1.12
N TYR A 559 -9.78 31.11 2.28
CA TYR A 559 -10.65 32.25 2.52
C TYR A 559 -9.99 33.31 3.40
N THR A 560 -10.43 34.55 3.23
CA THR A 560 -10.41 35.59 4.28
C THR A 560 -11.84 36.00 4.58
N LEU A 561 -12.23 35.90 5.84
CA LEU A 561 -13.55 36.23 6.34
C LEU A 561 -13.47 37.50 7.19
N CYS A 562 -14.26 38.51 6.84
CA CYS A 562 -14.37 39.75 7.59
C CYS A 562 -15.57 39.69 8.52
N TYR A 563 -15.41 40.17 9.75
CA TYR A 563 -16.47 40.20 10.74
C TYR A 563 -16.37 41.42 11.65
N ARG A 564 -17.51 41.78 12.23
CA ARG A 564 -17.62 42.84 13.24
C ARG A 564 -18.23 42.29 14.51
N HIS A 565 -17.69 42.71 15.65
CA HIS A 565 -18.30 42.43 16.94
C HIS A 565 -19.67 43.09 17.04
N ARG A 566 -20.63 42.37 17.62
CA ARG A 566 -22.00 42.81 17.83
C ARG A 566 -22.21 43.43 19.20
#